data_AF-A0AAQ4E1V8-F1
#
_entry.id   AF-A0AAQ4E1V8-F1
#
_cell.length_a   1.000
_cell.length_b   1.000
_cell.length_c   1.000
_cell.angle_alpha   90.00
_cell.angle_beta   90.00
_cell.angle_gamma   90.00
#
_symmetry.space_group_name_H-M   'P 1'
#
loop_
_entity.id
_entity.type
_entity.pdbx_description
1 polymer ?
#
loop_
_entity_poly.entity_id
_entity_poly.type
_entity_poly.pdbx_seq_one_letter_code
_entity_poly.pdbx_strand_id
1 'polypeptide(L)'
;MSGVIAKYHCNYCQEDITGVRVKCAECPDFDLCLQCFSCGAEMGAHKNRHGYQLIDCGNFPIFGAPCNWKAKEELVLLEAIEQYGFGNWCAISFISSFFHALHFMTL
;
A
#
# COMPACT_ATOMS: atom_id res chain seq x y z
N MET A 1 -10.83 -2.18 -14.61
CA MET A 1 -9.59 -1.70 -15.25
C MET A 1 -9.07 -0.61 -14.34
N SER A 2 -7.83 -0.54 -13.89
CA SER A 2 -6.90 -1.57 -13.39
C SER A 2 -6.00 -0.79 -12.43
N GLY A 3 -6.23 -0.96 -11.14
CA GLY A 3 -5.66 -0.12 -10.09
C GLY A 3 -6.50 -0.34 -8.85
N VAL A 4 -6.39 -1.53 -8.28
CA VAL A 4 -6.82 -1.71 -6.89
C VAL A 4 -5.51 -1.61 -6.16
N ILE A 5 -5.34 -0.64 -5.26
CA ILE A 5 -4.33 -0.80 -4.21
C ILE A 5 -4.61 -2.16 -3.62
N ALA A 6 -3.75 -3.12 -3.94
CA ALA A 6 -3.96 -4.50 -3.57
C ALA A 6 -3.91 -4.52 -2.05
N LYS A 7 -5.07 -4.69 -1.42
CA LYS A 7 -5.16 -4.85 0.03
C LYS A 7 -4.62 -6.24 0.32
N TYR A 8 -3.42 -6.27 0.87
CA TYR A 8 -2.79 -7.50 1.32
C TYR A 8 -3.16 -7.71 2.79
N HIS A 9 -3.57 -8.92 3.13
CA HIS A 9 -3.84 -9.33 4.49
C HIS A 9 -2.78 -10.35 4.91
N CYS A 10 -2.43 -10.35 6.19
CA CYS A 10 -1.55 -11.36 6.76
C CYS A 10 -2.30 -12.70 6.83
N ASN A 11 -1.76 -13.77 6.24
CA ASN A 11 -2.40 -15.08 6.31
C ASN A 11 -2.47 -15.64 7.74
N TYR A 12 -1.64 -15.15 8.66
CA TYR A 12 -1.61 -15.59 10.05
C TYR A 12 -2.63 -14.86 10.94
N CYS A 13 -2.50 -13.54 11.08
CA CYS A 13 -3.38 -12.73 11.95
C CYS A 13 -4.62 -12.17 11.24
N GLN A 14 -4.72 -12.30 9.91
CA GLN A 14 -5.80 -11.78 9.07
C GLN A 14 -5.93 -10.25 9.07
N GLU A 15 -4.97 -9.54 9.65
CA GLU A 15 -4.95 -8.08 9.62
C GLU A 15 -4.42 -7.53 8.29
N ASP A 16 -4.93 -6.36 7.90
CA ASP A 16 -4.48 -5.64 6.71
C ASP A 16 -3.05 -5.13 6.86
N ILE A 17 -2.21 -5.40 5.86
CA ILE A 17 -0.81 -4.95 5.81
C ILE A 17 -0.77 -3.60 5.11
N THR A 18 -0.60 -2.53 5.90
CA THR A 18 -0.57 -1.14 5.40
C THR A 18 0.83 -0.65 4.99
N GLY A 19 1.84 -1.54 4.99
CA GLY A 19 3.22 -1.22 4.64
C GLY A 19 3.99 -2.36 4.02
N VAL A 20 5.19 -2.64 4.54
CA VAL A 20 6.02 -3.72 4.00
C VAL A 20 5.39 -5.06 4.37
N ARG A 21 5.12 -5.88 3.34
CA ARG A 21 4.69 -7.27 3.53
C ARG A 21 5.86 -8.23 3.30
N VAL A 22 5.82 -9.35 4.01
CA VAL A 22 6.78 -10.44 3.86
C VAL A 22 6.13 -11.55 3.07
N LYS A 23 6.51 -11.70 1.81
CA LYS A 23 6.02 -12.78 0.94
C LYS A 23 6.94 -13.98 1.05
N CYS A 24 6.39 -15.16 1.31
CA CYS A 24 7.17 -16.39 1.26
C CYS A 24 7.57 -16.71 -0.20
N ALA A 25 8.83 -17.07 -0.44
CA ALA A 25 9.34 -17.43 -1.77
C ALA A 25 9.03 -18.89 -2.15
N GLU A 26 8.70 -19.73 -1.17
CA GLU A 26 8.46 -21.16 -1.35
C GLU A 26 6.96 -21.51 -1.32
N CYS A 27 6.17 -20.78 -0.54
CA CYS A 27 4.73 -21.01 -0.43
C CYS A 27 3.95 -20.15 -1.44
N PRO A 28 2.96 -20.71 -2.15
CA PRO A 28 2.11 -19.94 -3.04
C PRO A 28 1.19 -19.02 -2.23
N ASP A 29 1.13 -17.74 -2.61
CA ASP A 29 0.24 -16.71 -2.05
C ASP A 29 0.23 -16.63 -0.51
N PHE A 30 1.41 -16.76 0.10
CA PHE A 30 1.58 -16.66 1.54
C PHE A 30 2.31 -15.36 1.94
N ASP A 31 1.56 -14.47 2.57
CA ASP A 31 1.96 -13.15 3.02
C ASP A 31 1.85 -13.01 4.54
N LEU A 32 2.88 -12.45 5.16
CA LEU A 32 2.92 -12.15 6.58
C LEU A 32 3.15 -10.66 6.81
N CYS A 33 2.53 -10.13 7.86
CA CYS A 33 2.94 -8.85 8.42
C CYS A 33 4.30 -9.02 9.13
N LEU A 34 5.03 -7.91 9.29
CA LEU A 34 6.35 -7.92 9.94
C LEU A 34 6.31 -8.50 11.36
N GLN A 35 5.21 -8.31 12.09
CA GLN A 35 5.04 -8.81 13.46
C GLN A 35 4.86 -10.33 13.50
N CYS A 36 4.05 -10.91 12.60
CA CYS A 36 3.91 -12.37 12.54
C CYS A 36 5.20 -13.03 12.05
N PHE A 37 5.90 -12.39 11.10
CA PHE A 37 7.19 -12.86 10.64
C PHE A 37 8.25 -12.85 11.75
N SER A 38 8.33 -11.79 12.56
CA SER A 38 9.30 -11.69 13.66
C SER A 38 9.03 -12.68 14.80
N CYS A 39 7.77 -13.06 15.02
CA CYS A 39 7.39 -14.13 15.94
C CYS A 39 7.69 -15.54 15.39
N GLY A 40 8.15 -15.66 14.14
CA GLY A 40 8.41 -16.95 13.51
C GLY A 40 7.15 -17.76 13.27
N ALA A 41 6.04 -17.10 12.92
CA ALA A 41 4.75 -17.74 12.68
C ALA A 41 4.85 -18.84 11.60
N GLU A 42 4.39 -20.04 11.93
CA GLU A 42 4.27 -21.17 11.00
C GLU A 42 2.80 -21.54 10.81
N MET A 43 2.39 -21.85 9.57
CA MET A 43 1.00 -22.20 9.27
C MET A 43 0.92 -23.15 8.08
N GLY A 44 0.30 -24.32 8.29
CA GLY A 44 0.15 -25.33 7.25
C GLY A 44 1.50 -25.77 6.69
N ALA A 45 1.69 -25.59 5.38
CA ALA A 45 2.94 -25.90 4.68
C ALA A 45 4.04 -24.83 4.88
N HIS A 46 3.69 -23.65 5.39
CA HIS A 46 4.67 -22.58 5.62
C HIS A 46 5.52 -22.83 6.86
N LYS A 47 6.83 -22.64 6.72
CA LYS A 47 7.84 -22.73 7.78
C LYS A 47 8.63 -21.44 7.89
N ASN A 48 9.05 -21.09 9.11
CA ASN A 48 9.80 -19.86 9.36
C ASN A 48 11.21 -19.84 8.72
N ARG A 49 11.68 -21.01 8.26
CA ARG A 49 12.96 -21.18 7.57
C ARG A 49 12.87 -20.96 6.05
N HIS A 50 11.67 -20.82 5.50
CA HIS A 50 11.52 -20.61 4.07
C HIS A 50 12.13 -19.28 3.64
N GLY A 51 12.65 -19.24 2.42
CA GLY A 51 13.04 -18.00 1.77
C GLY A 51 11.88 -17.01 1.75
N TYR A 52 12.19 -15.72 1.83
CA TYR A 52 11.19 -14.66 1.83
C TYR A 52 11.63 -13.46 1.00
N GLN A 53 10.65 -12.66 0.58
CA GLN A 53 10.84 -11.40 -0.14
C GLN A 53 10.10 -10.29 0.60
N LEU A 54 10.76 -9.15 0.77
CA LEU A 54 10.13 -7.94 1.30
C LEU A 54 9.55 -7.14 0.14
N ILE A 55 8.27 -6.82 0.23
CA ILE A 55 7.55 -6.05 -0.78
C ILE A 55 6.99 -4.80 -0.12
N ASP A 56 7.42 -3.63 -0.59
CA ASP A 56 6.86 -2.34 -0.17
C ASP A 56 5.60 -2.03 -0.99
N CYS A 57 4.47 -1.85 -0.32
CA CYS A 57 3.18 -1.54 -0.92
C CYS A 57 3.02 -0.04 -1.27
N GLY A 58 4.06 0.59 -1.82
CA GLY A 58 4.01 1.99 -2.27
C GLY A 58 4.09 3.02 -1.14
N ASN A 59 4.67 2.67 0.01
CA ASN A 59 4.86 3.57 1.14
C ASN A 59 6.12 4.45 1.04
N PHE A 60 6.90 4.30 -0.02
CA PHE A 60 8.06 5.14 -0.31
C PHE A 60 7.64 6.50 -0.91
N PRO A 61 8.37 7.58 -0.58
CA PRO A 61 8.13 8.89 -1.18
C PRO A 61 8.56 8.89 -2.65
N ILE A 62 7.69 9.36 -3.54
CA ILE A 62 8.04 9.63 -4.96
C ILE A 62 8.47 11.08 -5.16
N PHE A 63 7.88 12.01 -4.40
CA PHE A 63 8.31 13.40 -4.34
C PHE A 63 8.93 13.66 -2.98
N GLY A 64 10.11 14.29 -3.00
CA GLY A 64 10.88 14.58 -1.79
C GLY A 64 10.24 15.64 -0.90
N ALA A 65 10.98 16.07 0.13
CA ALA A 65 10.57 17.18 0.98
C ALA A 65 10.27 18.43 0.14
N PRO A 66 9.21 19.21 0.47
CA PRO A 66 8.52 19.25 1.76
C PRO A 66 7.26 18.38 1.91
N CYS A 67 6.70 17.81 0.83
CA CYS A 67 5.37 17.17 0.88
C CYS A 67 5.37 15.66 1.17
N ASN A 68 6.54 14.98 1.19
CA ASN A 68 6.69 13.54 1.52
C ASN A 68 5.65 12.63 0.84
N TRP A 69 5.30 12.98 -0.39
CA TRP A 69 4.22 12.34 -1.13
C TRP A 69 4.57 10.92 -1.53
N LYS A 70 3.76 9.96 -1.09
CA LYS A 70 4.01 8.53 -1.29
C LYS A 70 3.47 8.03 -2.62
N ALA A 71 4.10 6.99 -3.16
CA ALA A 71 3.63 6.35 -4.39
C ALA A 71 2.16 5.93 -4.32
N LYS A 72 1.71 5.44 -3.16
CA LYS A 72 0.30 5.09 -2.94
C LYS A 72 -0.65 6.29 -3.01
N GLU A 73 -0.19 7.47 -2.59
CA GLU A 73 -1.00 8.69 -2.58
C GLU A 73 -1.21 9.20 -4.01
N GLU A 74 -0.15 9.17 -4.83
CA GLU A 74 -0.24 9.45 -6.26
C GLU A 74 -1.23 8.54 -6.96
N LEU A 75 -1.17 7.23 -6.67
CA LEU A 75 -2.04 6.26 -7.31
C LEU A 75 -3.52 6.54 -6.99
N VAL A 76 -3.85 6.82 -5.72
CA VAL A 76 -5.22 7.19 -5.30
C VAL A 76 -5.68 8.46 -6.01
N LEU A 77 -4.80 9.43 -6.19
CA LEU A 77 -5.12 10.66 -6.92
C LEU A 77 -5.47 10.37 -8.38
N LEU A 78 -4.64 9.58 -9.07
CA LEU A 78 -4.85 9.22 -10.47
C LEU A 78 -6.14 8.44 -10.66
N GLU A 79 -6.44 7.48 -9.78
CA GLU A 79 -7.70 6.73 -9.76
C GLU A 79 -8.90 7.66 -9.56
N ALA A 80 -8.81 8.63 -8.65
CA ALA A 80 -9.87 9.61 -8.43
C ALA A 80 -10.06 10.55 -9.63
N ILE A 81 -8.99 10.96 -10.31
CA ILE A 81 -9.07 11.76 -11.54
C ILE A 81 -9.72 10.97 -12.67
N GLU A 82 -9.38 9.68 -12.82
CA GLU A 82 -10.01 8.78 -13.79
C GLU A 82 -11.51 8.63 -13.51
N GLN A 83 -11.88 8.46 -12.24
CA GLN A 83 -13.27 8.20 -11.85
C GLN A 83 -14.18 9.45 -11.89
N TYR A 84 -13.68 10.60 -11.41
CA TYR A 84 -14.50 11.82 -11.23
C TYR A 84 -14.25 12.89 -12.29
N GLY A 85 -13.25 12.70 -13.14
CA GLY A 85 -12.83 13.66 -14.14
C GLY A 85 -11.91 14.74 -13.58
N PHE A 86 -10.93 15.14 -14.40
CA PHE A 86 -10.01 16.22 -14.07
C PHE A 86 -10.74 17.54 -13.82
N GLY A 87 -10.42 18.23 -12.71
CA GLY A 87 -11.02 19.51 -12.34
C GLY A 87 -12.15 19.41 -11.31
N ASN A 88 -12.71 18.23 -11.05
CA ASN A 88 -13.72 18.02 -10.02
C ASN A 88 -13.09 17.83 -8.61
N TRP A 89 -12.30 18.81 -8.18
CA TRP A 89 -11.49 18.70 -6.95
C TRP A 89 -12.32 18.54 -5.68
N CYS A 90 -13.53 19.10 -5.65
CA CYS A 90 -14.45 18.93 -4.53
C CYS A 90 -14.79 17.44 -4.31
N ALA A 91 -15.04 16.68 -5.37
CA ALA A 91 -15.32 15.25 -5.27
C ALA A 91 -14.03 14.45 -4.96
N ILE A 92 -12.92 14.80 -5.61
CA ILE A 92 -11.62 14.12 -5.42
C ILE A 92 -11.09 14.28 -3.98
N SER A 93 -11.31 15.44 -3.35
CA SER A 93 -10.91 15.70 -1.96
C SER A 93 -11.65 14.88 -0.91
N PHE A 94 -12.78 14.26 -1.27
CA PHE A 94 -13.54 13.42 -0.34
C PHE A 94 -12.91 12.02 -0.18
N ILE A 95 -12.24 11.53 -1.22
CA ILE A 95 -11.67 10.17 -1.28
C ILE A 95 -10.27 10.14 -0.70
N SER A 96 -9.56 11.24 -0.87
CA SER A 96 -8.17 11.35 -0.47
C SER A 96 -8.11 12.46 0.57
N SER A 97 -7.60 12.19 1.78
CA SER A 97 -7.48 13.17 2.87
C SER A 97 -6.41 14.26 2.57
N PHE A 98 -6.39 14.76 1.33
CA PHE A 98 -5.29 15.44 0.64
C PHE A 98 -5.36 16.97 0.79
N PHE A 99 -5.73 17.44 1.97
CA PHE A 99 -5.72 18.88 2.24
C PHE A 99 -4.31 19.50 2.20
N HIS A 100 -3.23 18.71 2.20
CA HIS A 100 -1.87 19.23 2.21
C HIS A 100 -1.22 19.38 0.82
N ALA A 101 -1.71 18.73 -0.24
CA ALA A 101 -1.08 18.77 -1.56
C ALA A 101 -1.73 19.75 -2.55
N LEU A 102 -3.04 20.03 -2.41
CA LEU A 102 -3.73 21.00 -3.27
C LEU A 102 -3.32 22.46 -3.03
N HIS A 103 -2.63 22.76 -1.93
CA HIS A 103 -2.06 24.09 -1.69
C HIS A 103 -0.90 24.42 -2.64
N PHE A 104 -0.33 23.44 -3.36
CA PHE A 104 0.76 23.66 -4.31
C PHE A 104 0.31 23.77 -5.78
N MET A 105 -0.89 23.30 -6.14
CA MET A 105 -1.39 23.36 -7.53
C MET A 105 -2.35 24.53 -7.81
N THR A 106 -2.62 25.37 -6.81
CA THR A 106 -3.46 26.58 -6.94
C THR A 106 -2.66 27.90 -6.86
N LEU A 107 -1.32 27.83 -7.02
CA LEU A 107 -0.46 29.00 -7.28
C LEU A 107 0.16 28.91 -8.67
#